data_AF-A0A285GUG8-F1
#
_entry.id   AF-A0A285GUG8-F1
#
_cell.length_a   1.000
_cell.length_b   1.000
_cell.length_c   1.000
_cell.angle_alpha   90.00
_cell.angle_beta   90.00
_cell.angle_gamma   90.00
#
_symmetry.space_group_name_H-M   'P 1'
#
loop_
_entity.id
_entity.type
_entity.pdbx_description
1 polymer ?
#
loop_
_entity_poly.entity_id
_entity_poly.type
_entity_poly.pdbx_seq_one_letter_code
_entity_poly.pdbx_strand_id
1 'polypeptide(L)' 'MAVTYRQLMLLIVQLIVTKNISPSLAVSKVSRRYNVKFEDLWCLLPEEYTKGNRININ' A
#
# COMPACT_ATOMS: atom_id res chain seq x y z
N MET A 1 -20.57 1.02 -9.93
CA MET A 1 -19.34 0.18 -9.87
C MET A 1 -18.74 0.34 -8.48
N ALA A 2 -18.76 -0.68 -7.63
CA ALA A 2 -18.10 -0.62 -6.31
C ALA A 2 -16.62 -0.99 -6.48
N VAL A 3 -15.71 -0.10 -6.08
CA VAL A 3 -14.28 -0.42 -6.08
C VAL A 3 -14.02 -1.42 -4.96
N THR A 4 -13.47 -2.58 -5.31
CA THR A 4 -13.19 -3.65 -4.34
C THR A 4 -11.85 -3.41 -3.65
N TYR A 5 -11.70 -3.91 -2.43
CA TYR A 5 -10.43 -3.87 -1.69
C TYR A 5 -9.26 -4.47 -2.47
N ARG A 6 -9.52 -5.49 -3.31
CA ARG A 6 -8.52 -6.09 -4.21
C ARG A 6 -8.02 -5.12 -5.28
N GLN A 7 -8.90 -4.27 -5.82
CA GLN A 7 -8.50 -3.23 -6.79
C GLN A 7 -7.70 -2.12 -6.11
N LEU A 8 -8.06 -1.74 -4.88
CA LEU A 8 -7.30 -0.75 -4.10
C LEU A 8 -5.89 -1.25 -3.77
N MET A 9 -5.75 -2.51 -3.36
CA MET A 9 -4.44 -3.14 -3.14
C MET A 9 -3.57 -3.10 -4.39
N LEU A 10 -4.10 -3.49 -5.55
CA LEU A 10 -3.36 -3.44 -6.82
C LEU A 10 -2.92 -2.02 -7.18
N LEU A 11 -3.79 -1.02 -6.99
CA LEU A 11 -3.44 0.38 -7.21
C LEU A 11 -2.30 0.85 -6.30
N ILE A 12 -2.29 0.43 -5.03
CA ILE A 12 -1.23 0.77 -4.08
C ILE A 12 0.10 0.14 -4.52
N VAL A 13 0.10 -1.16 -4.87
CA VAL A 13 1.30 -1.85 -5.37
C VAL A 13 1.82 -1.22 -6.65
N GLN A 14 0.92 -0.90 -7.60
CA GLN A 14 1.29 -0.18 -8.81
C GLN A 14 1.91 1.19 -8.52
N LEU A 15 1.38 1.94 -7.55
CA LEU A 15 1.95 3.21 -7.14
C LEU A 15 3.35 3.05 -6.55
N ILE A 16 3.57 2.03 -5.72
CA ILE A 16 4.89 1.72 -5.15
C ILE A 16 5.88 1.42 -6.27
N VAL A 17 5.55 0.50 -7.18
CA VAL A 17 6.45 0.04 -8.25
C VAL A 17 6.67 1.13 -9.31
N THR A 18 5.62 1.82 -9.73
CA THR A 18 5.69 2.79 -10.85
C THR A 18 6.28 4.13 -10.42
N LYS A 19 5.96 4.59 -9.21
CA LYS A 19 6.44 5.89 -8.70
C LYS A 19 7.64 5.76 -7.78
N ASN A 20 8.07 4.52 -7.48
CA ASN A 20 9.15 4.21 -6.55
C ASN A 20 9.00 4.96 -5.21
N ILE A 21 7.76 5.03 -4.71
CA ILE A 21 7.43 5.71 -3.45
C ILE A 21 7.29 4.71 -2.32
N SER A 22 7.46 5.18 -1.09
CA SER A 22 7.27 4.32 0.09
C SER A 22 5.83 3.76 0.13
N PRO A 23 5.66 2.50 0.58
CA PRO A 23 4.35 1.87 0.73
C PRO A 23 3.40 2.69 1.60
N SER A 24 3.90 3.30 2.68
CA SER A 24 3.10 4.16 3.56
C SER A 24 2.56 5.39 2.84
N LEU A 25 3.35 6.02 1.96
CA LEU A 25 2.90 7.15 1.18
C LEU A 25 1.87 6.75 0.11
N ALA A 26 2.07 5.59 -0.53
CA ALA A 26 1.12 5.05 -1.50
C ALA A 26 -0.24 4.75 -0.86
N VAL A 27 -0.25 4.09 0.30
CA VAL A 27 -1.47 3.80 1.07
C VAL A 27 -2.15 5.08 1.50
N SER A 28 -1.40 6.07 2.00
CA SER A 28 -1.96 7.37 2.41
C SER A 28 -2.66 8.10 1.26
N LYS A 29 -2.09 8.06 0.05
CA LYS A 29 -2.71 8.64 -1.15
C LYS A 29 -4.01 7.94 -1.52
N VAL A 30 -4.03 6.61 -1.50
CA VAL A 30 -5.23 5.82 -1.85
C VAL A 30 -6.31 5.95 -0.78
N SER A 31 -5.94 5.94 0.51
CA SER A 31 -6.82 6.19 1.65
C SER A 31 -7.57 7.52 1.51
N ARG A 32 -6.87 8.62 1.21
CA ARG A 32 -7.50 9.94 0.97
C ARG A 32 -8.37 9.97 -0.28
N ARG A 33 -7.93 9.32 -1.37
CA ARG A 33 -8.63 9.34 -2.66
C ARG A 33 -9.96 8.60 -2.61
N TYR A 34 -10.03 7.49 -1.89
CA TYR A 34 -11.20 6.62 -1.82
C TYR A 34 -11.94 6.71 -0.48
N ASN A 35 -11.52 7.60 0.42
CA ASN A 35 -12.09 7.78 1.75
C ASN A 35 -12.16 6.47 2.56
N VAL A 36 -11.10 5.67 2.49
CA VAL A 36 -10.93 4.40 3.21
C VAL A 36 -9.88 4.61 4.30
N LYS A 37 -10.02 3.95 5.46
CA LYS A 37 -9.02 4.07 6.53
C LYS A 37 -7.67 3.53 6.08
N PHE A 38 -6.61 4.18 6.54
CA PHE A 38 -5.25 3.76 6.25
C PHE A 38 -4.98 2.31 6.69
N GLU A 39 -5.41 1.97 7.91
CA GLU A 39 -5.17 0.66 8.52
C GLU A 39 -5.81 -0.48 7.71
N ASP A 40 -7.03 -0.27 7.21
CA ASP A 40 -7.73 -1.24 6.37
C ASP A 40 -6.94 -1.54 5.09
N LEU A 41 -6.36 -0.51 4.47
CA LEU A 41 -5.52 -0.66 3.27
C LEU A 41 -4.13 -1.19 3.58
N TRP A 42 -3.56 -0.85 4.72
CA TRP A 42 -2.25 -1.30 5.17
C TRP A 42 -2.25 -2.81 5.46
N CYS A 43 -3.29 -3.32 6.11
CA CYS A 43 -3.48 -4.75 6.37
C CYS A 43 -3.69 -5.59 5.11
N LEU A 44 -4.09 -4.97 3.99
CA LEU A 44 -4.27 -5.66 2.71
C LEU A 44 -2.97 -5.78 1.91
N LEU A 45 -1.91 -5.05 2.30
CA LEU A 45 -0.64 -5.12 1.61
C LEU A 45 0.13 -6.39 1.98
N PRO A 46 0.85 -7.00 1.01
CA PRO A 46 1.74 -8.11 1.32
C PRO A 46 2.83 -7.71 2.32
N GLU A 47 3.26 -8.65 3.14
CA GLU A 47 4.31 -8.41 4.15
C GLU A 47 5.60 -7.84 3.56
N GLU A 48 5.91 -8.15 2.31
CA GLU A 48 7.09 -7.64 1.58
C GLU A 48 7.11 -6.11 1.47
N TYR A 49 5.93 -5.47 1.47
CA TYR A 49 5.80 -4.01 1.38
C TYR A 49 5.56 -3.36 2.74
N THR A 50 5.22 -4.12 3.77
CA THR A 50 4.92 -3.58 5.12
C THR A 50 6.05 -3.85 6.11
N LYS A 51 6.78 -4.96 5.97
CA LYS A 51 8.06 -5.19 6.63
C LYS A 51 9.15 -4.59 5.74
N GLY A 52 9.54 -3.36 6.08
CA GLY A 52 10.80 -2.80 5.62
C GLY A 52 11.91 -3.82 5.87
N ASN A 53 12.58 -4.22 4.79
CA ASN A 53 13.75 -5.09 4.77
C ASN A 53 14.57 -4.90 6.05
N ARG A 54 14.48 -5.84 7.00
CA ARG A 54 15.42 -5.89 8.13
C ARG A 54 16.76 -6.21 7.46
N ILE A 55 17.50 -5.17 7.13
CA ILE A 55 18.90 -5.28 6.72
C ILE A 55 19.56 -6.06 7.85
N ASN A 56 19.98 -7.28 7.52
CA ASN A 56 20.71 -8.18 8.38
C ASN A 56 22.06 -7.50 8.64
N ILE A 57 22.16 -6.78 9.76
CA ILE A 57 23.45 -6.33 10.33
C ILE A 57 24.11 -7.58 10.91
N ASN A 58 24.79 -8.32 10.04
CA ASN A 58 25.73 -9.37 10.38
C ASN A 58 27.15 -8.80 10.20
#